data_AF-T5KBC8-F1
#
_entry.id   AF-T5KBC8-F1
#
_cell.length_a   1.000
_cell.length_b   1.000
_cell.length_c   1.000
_cell.angle_alpha   90.00
_cell.angle_beta   90.00
_cell.angle_gamma   90.00
#
_symmetry.space_group_name_H-M   'P 1'
#
loop_
_entity.id
_entity.type
_entity.pdbx_description
1 polymer ?
#
loop_
_entity_poly.entity_id
_entity_poly.type
_entity_poly.pdbx_seq_one_letter_code
_entity_poly.pdbx_strand_id
1 'polypeptide(L)'
;MRVRAPSAKAGIVVGALLILPMLGVVLAVMDLFAGYVWSLLAVIALVVFTARVFRGPGESMAPRPWWRMTTTALSSAVLSVLFAVQAVVGLFRAGTAPFPAAVVLGALLTLAVAGAYALSATRLARVERPHKG
;
A
#
# COMPACT_ATOMS: atom_id res chain seq x y z
N MET A 1 -18.90 -2.83 2.99
CA MET A 1 -19.00 -1.69 2.05
C MET A 1 -17.95 -1.86 0.95
N ARG A 2 -18.24 -1.61 -0.34
CA ARG A 2 -17.27 -1.69 -1.46
C ARG A 2 -17.37 -0.44 -2.33
N VAL A 3 -16.23 0.13 -2.74
CA VAL A 3 -16.17 1.43 -3.44
C VAL A 3 -15.75 1.22 -4.89
N ARG A 4 -16.60 1.67 -5.82
CA ARG A 4 -16.40 1.55 -7.28
C ARG A 4 -16.05 2.89 -7.95
N ALA A 5 -16.73 3.96 -7.57
CA ALA A 5 -16.56 5.29 -8.15
C ALA A 5 -15.09 5.76 -8.07
N PRO A 6 -14.44 6.11 -9.20
CA PRO A 6 -13.05 6.56 -9.21
C PRO A 6 -12.81 7.78 -8.32
N SER A 7 -13.72 8.75 -8.34
CA SER A 7 -13.68 9.96 -7.50
C SER A 7 -13.72 9.63 -6.01
N ALA A 8 -14.57 8.68 -5.59
CA ALA A 8 -14.63 8.25 -4.20
C ALA A 8 -13.35 7.55 -3.75
N LYS A 9 -12.75 6.70 -4.60
CA LYS A 9 -11.46 6.05 -4.29
C LYS A 9 -10.34 7.08 -4.15
N ALA A 10 -10.27 8.03 -5.09
CA ALA A 10 -9.29 9.11 -5.06
C ALA A 10 -9.46 9.94 -3.79
N GLY A 11 -10.70 10.35 -3.45
CA GLY A 11 -11.01 11.08 -2.24
C GLY A 11 -10.60 10.34 -0.96
N ILE A 12 -10.85 9.03 -0.88
CA ILE A 12 -10.41 8.21 0.26
C ILE A 12 -8.88 8.17 0.36
N VAL A 13 -8.18 7.95 -0.76
CA VAL A 13 -6.72 7.86 -0.75
C VAL A 13 -6.10 9.22 -0.40
N VAL A 14 -6.56 10.30 -1.01
CA VAL A 14 -6.08 11.66 -0.71
C VAL A 14 -6.37 12.04 0.73
N GLY A 15 -7.60 11.78 1.21
CA GLY A 15 -7.96 12.02 2.61
C GLY A 15 -7.10 11.22 3.58
N ALA A 16 -6.87 9.94 3.31
CA ALA A 16 -6.00 9.08 4.12
C ALA A 16 -4.54 9.56 4.12
N LEU A 17 -4.03 10.00 2.95
CA LEU A 17 -2.67 10.54 2.81
C LEU A 17 -2.46 11.87 3.55
N LEU A 18 -3.53 12.60 3.86
CA LEU A 18 -3.44 13.82 4.66
C LEU A 18 -3.68 13.53 6.15
N ILE A 19 -4.76 12.83 6.48
CA ILE A 19 -5.21 12.63 7.86
C ILE A 19 -4.27 11.68 8.62
N LEU A 20 -3.89 10.55 8.02
CA LEU A 20 -3.11 9.53 8.75
C LEU A 20 -1.70 10.03 9.13
N PRO A 21 -0.95 10.72 8.24
CA PRO A 21 0.33 11.30 8.63
C PRO A 21 0.19 12.43 9.65
N MET A 22 -0.86 13.25 9.56
CA MET A 22 -1.11 14.30 10.57
C MET A 22 -1.32 13.71 11.97
N LEU A 23 -2.11 12.64 12.08
CA LEU A 23 -2.24 11.90 13.34
C LEU A 23 -0.89 11.33 13.82
N GLY A 24 -0.07 10.82 12.91
CA GLY A 24 1.28 10.35 13.23
C GLY A 24 2.18 11.45 13.77
N VAL A 25 2.10 12.67 13.20
CA VAL A 25 2.83 13.84 13.69
C VAL A 25 2.35 14.25 15.08
N VAL A 26 1.04 14.33 15.31
CA VAL A 26 0.49 14.65 16.64
C VAL A 26 0.97 13.65 17.68
N LEU A 27 0.93 12.35 17.38
CA LEU A 27 1.43 11.32 18.28
C LEU A 27 2.95 11.44 18.49
N ALA A 28 3.71 11.74 17.44
CA ALA A 28 5.16 11.92 17.51
C ALA A 28 5.59 13.10 18.39
N VAL A 29 4.76 14.15 18.50
CA VAL A 29 5.00 15.27 19.42
C VAL A 29 4.92 14.83 20.88
N MET A 30 4.10 13.84 21.21
CA MET A 30 3.96 13.31 22.56
C MET A 30 4.98 12.20 22.84
N ASP A 31 5.14 11.28 21.89
CA ASP A 31 6.12 10.21 21.91
C ASP A 31 6.50 9.83 20.47
N LEU A 32 7.78 10.02 20.13
CA LEU A 32 8.30 9.72 18.79
C LEU A 32 8.07 8.24 18.41
N PHE A 33 8.15 7.32 19.39
CA PHE A 33 7.94 5.91 19.13
C PHE A 33 6.47 5.62 18.78
N ALA A 34 5.51 6.17 19.54
CA ALA A 34 4.09 6.07 19.24
C ALA A 34 3.74 6.62 17.85
N GLY A 35 4.27 7.79 17.48
CA GLY A 35 4.07 8.36 16.15
C GLY A 35 4.63 7.48 15.02
N TYR A 36 5.77 6.84 15.26
CA TYR A 36 6.36 5.88 14.34
C TYR A 36 5.50 4.63 14.17
N VAL A 37 5.11 3.98 15.27
CA VAL A 37 4.26 2.78 15.27
C VAL A 37 2.93 3.07 14.58
N TRP A 38 2.31 4.21 14.88
CA TRP A 38 1.08 4.63 14.22
C TRP A 38 1.26 4.74 12.70
N SER A 39 2.32 5.42 12.24
CA SER A 39 2.57 5.62 10.82
C SER A 39 2.70 4.29 10.08
N LEU A 40 3.39 3.33 10.69
CA LEU A 40 3.55 1.98 10.14
C LEU A 40 2.20 1.25 10.04
N LEU A 41 1.43 1.23 11.13
CA LEU A 41 0.12 0.56 11.17
C LEU A 41 -0.88 1.20 10.21
N ALA A 42 -0.87 2.53 10.10
CA ALA A 42 -1.74 3.30 9.23
C ALA A 42 -1.51 2.95 7.75
N VAL A 43 -0.24 2.83 7.31
CA VAL A 43 0.09 2.41 5.94
C VAL A 43 -0.39 0.99 5.67
N ILE A 44 -0.12 0.05 6.57
CA ILE A 44 -0.56 -1.35 6.42
C ILE A 44 -2.08 -1.42 6.35
N ALA A 45 -2.77 -0.73 7.26
CA ALA A 45 -4.23 -0.67 7.31
C ALA A 45 -4.80 -0.08 6.02
N LEU A 46 -4.21 0.98 5.49
CA LEU A 46 -4.63 1.61 4.24
C LEU A 46 -4.45 0.67 3.04
N VAL A 47 -3.31 -0.02 2.94
CA VAL A 47 -3.05 -1.00 1.88
C VAL A 47 -4.07 -2.15 1.94
N VAL A 48 -4.27 -2.73 3.13
CA VAL A 48 -5.24 -3.82 3.32
C VAL A 48 -6.65 -3.34 3.01
N PHE A 49 -7.04 -2.17 3.51
CA PHE A 49 -8.36 -1.59 3.25
C PHE A 49 -8.59 -1.39 1.77
N THR A 50 -7.70 -0.69 1.06
CA THR A 50 -7.84 -0.41 -0.37
C THR A 50 -7.85 -1.70 -1.20
N ALA A 51 -6.99 -2.67 -0.90
CA ALA A 51 -6.94 -3.95 -1.60
C ALA A 51 -8.25 -4.76 -1.47
N ARG A 52 -8.96 -4.63 -0.35
CA ARG A 52 -10.19 -5.40 -0.07
C ARG A 52 -11.47 -4.65 -0.43
N VAL A 53 -11.48 -3.32 -0.29
CA VAL A 53 -12.68 -2.48 -0.44
C VAL A 53 -12.81 -1.91 -1.85
N PHE A 54 -11.72 -1.57 -2.53
CA PHE A 54 -11.79 -0.96 -3.86
C PHE A 54 -12.04 -2.00 -4.94
N ARG A 55 -13.02 -1.72 -5.81
CA ARG A 55 -13.44 -2.62 -6.90
C ARG A 55 -13.43 -1.95 -8.26
N GLY A 56 -13.03 -2.68 -9.28
CA GLY A 56 -13.01 -2.21 -10.66
C GLY A 56 -14.42 -2.14 -11.27
N PRO A 57 -14.58 -1.42 -12.39
CA PRO A 57 -15.79 -1.52 -13.21
C PRO A 57 -16.03 -2.98 -13.63
N GLY A 58 -17.25 -3.50 -13.43
CA GLY A 58 -17.60 -4.87 -13.81
C GLY A 58 -17.03 -5.99 -12.92
N GLU A 59 -16.28 -5.65 -11.87
CA GLU A 59 -15.70 -6.69 -11.01
C GLU A 59 -16.73 -7.31 -10.06
N SER A 60 -16.69 -8.64 -9.94
CA SER A 60 -17.53 -9.43 -9.04
C SER A 60 -17.46 -8.98 -7.58
N MET A 61 -18.58 -9.15 -6.87
CA MET A 61 -18.70 -8.90 -5.43
C MET A 61 -18.21 -10.09 -4.59
N ALA A 62 -17.78 -11.19 -5.21
CA ALA A 62 -17.18 -12.32 -4.51
C ALA A 62 -15.89 -11.90 -3.76
N PRO A 63 -15.47 -12.68 -2.74
CA PRO A 63 -14.17 -12.50 -2.11
C PRO A 63 -13.03 -12.59 -3.14
N ARG A 64 -12.10 -11.63 -3.09
CA ARG A 64 -10.89 -11.67 -3.93
C ARG A 64 -9.94 -12.74 -3.37
N PRO A 65 -9.22 -13.48 -4.24
CA PRO A 65 -8.08 -14.25 -3.80
C PRO A 65 -7.11 -13.36 -3.01
N TRP A 66 -6.49 -13.91 -1.96
CA TRP A 66 -5.66 -13.14 -1.03
C TRP A 66 -4.46 -12.44 -1.71
N TRP A 67 -4.00 -12.98 -2.85
CA TRP A 67 -2.89 -12.45 -3.64
C TRP A 67 -3.29 -11.24 -4.53
N ARG A 68 -4.59 -11.01 -4.78
CA ARG A 68 -5.05 -9.99 -5.74
C ARG A 68 -5.23 -8.64 -5.05
N MET A 69 -4.22 -7.79 -5.14
CA MET A 69 -4.20 -6.46 -4.52
C MET A 69 -4.98 -5.41 -5.31
N THR A 70 -4.91 -5.43 -6.65
CA THR A 70 -5.62 -4.50 -7.53
C THR A 70 -6.51 -5.22 -8.54
N THR A 71 -7.18 -4.42 -9.38
CA THR A 71 -8.01 -4.90 -10.48
C THR A 71 -7.19 -5.29 -11.70
N THR A 72 -6.17 -4.49 -12.02
CA THR A 72 -5.36 -4.60 -13.25
C THR A 72 -3.88 -4.85 -12.94
N ALA A 73 -3.19 -5.53 -13.85
CA ALA A 73 -1.75 -5.79 -13.74
C ALA A 73 -0.94 -4.49 -13.68
N LEU A 74 -1.28 -3.50 -14.53
CA LEU A 74 -0.59 -2.22 -14.60
C LEU A 74 -0.62 -1.47 -13.25
N SER A 75 -1.80 -1.35 -12.61
CA SER A 75 -1.89 -0.67 -11.32
C SER A 75 -1.12 -1.40 -10.22
N SER A 76 -1.10 -2.74 -10.24
CA SER A 76 -0.26 -3.51 -9.32
C SER A 76 1.23 -3.26 -9.58
N ALA A 77 1.68 -3.20 -10.84
CA ALA A 77 3.07 -2.95 -11.18
C ALA A 77 3.53 -1.55 -10.74
N VAL A 78 2.73 -0.52 -11.01
CA VAL A 78 3.03 0.87 -10.59
C VAL A 78 3.13 0.97 -9.08
N LEU A 79 2.19 0.39 -8.33
CA LEU A 79 2.24 0.40 -6.86
C LEU A 79 3.42 -0.41 -6.32
N SER A 80 3.75 -1.54 -6.94
CA SER A 80 4.94 -2.31 -6.59
C SER A 80 6.21 -1.48 -6.70
N VAL A 81 6.39 -0.74 -7.80
CA VAL A 81 7.55 0.12 -8.01
C VAL A 81 7.58 1.24 -6.98
N LEU A 82 6.43 1.90 -6.75
CA LEU A 82 6.32 2.99 -5.78
C LEU A 82 6.73 2.54 -4.37
N PHE A 83 6.20 1.41 -3.90
CA PHE A 83 6.56 0.88 -2.57
C PHE A 83 8.00 0.37 -2.52
N ALA A 84 8.53 -0.20 -3.61
CA ALA A 84 9.94 -0.60 -3.65
C ALA A 84 10.88 0.60 -3.53
N VAL A 85 10.60 1.70 -4.24
CA VAL A 85 11.36 2.95 -4.14
C VAL A 85 11.28 3.50 -2.72
N GLN A 86 10.08 3.51 -2.12
CA GLN A 86 9.90 3.98 -0.74
C GLN A 86 10.68 3.12 0.27
N ALA A 87 10.71 1.80 0.10
CA ALA A 87 11.50 0.91 0.93
C ALA A 87 13.00 1.19 0.83
N VAL A 88 13.52 1.36 -0.40
CA VAL A 88 14.94 1.69 -0.64
C VAL A 88 15.31 3.02 0.01
N VAL A 89 14.49 4.06 -0.18
CA VAL A 89 14.69 5.37 0.48
C VAL A 89 14.68 5.21 2.01
N GLY A 90 13.76 4.41 2.55
CA GLY A 90 13.70 4.09 3.97
C GLY A 90 15.01 3.47 4.50
N LEU A 91 15.56 2.49 3.78
CA LEU A 91 16.84 1.85 4.14
C LEU A 91 18.00 2.85 4.15
N PHE A 92 18.11 3.71 3.15
CA PHE A 92 19.15 4.76 3.12
C PHE A 92 19.00 5.75 4.28
N ARG A 93 17.76 6.11 4.64
CA ARG A 93 17.49 7.02 5.77
C ARG A 93 17.72 6.39 7.13
N ALA A 94 17.79 5.07 7.24
CA ALA A 94 17.98 4.41 8.53
C ALA A 94 19.28 4.86 9.22
N GLY A 95 20.35 5.13 8.46
CA GLY A 95 21.64 5.56 9.02
C GLY A 95 21.64 6.93 9.71
N THR A 96 20.61 7.76 9.47
CA THR A 96 20.47 9.10 10.08
C THR A 96 19.21 9.25 10.92
N ALA A 97 18.45 8.16 11.10
CA ALA A 97 17.20 8.19 11.83
C ALA A 97 17.41 8.07 13.35
N PRO A 98 16.55 8.70 14.18
CA PRO A 98 16.60 8.52 15.64
C PRO A 98 16.41 7.08 16.09
N PHE A 99 15.68 6.26 15.31
CA PHE A 99 15.40 4.85 15.59
C PHE A 99 15.76 3.97 14.38
N PRO A 100 17.05 3.68 14.14
CA PRO A 100 17.51 3.02 12.92
C PRO A 100 16.87 1.64 12.74
N ALA A 101 16.80 0.82 13.80
CA ALA A 101 16.20 -0.51 13.75
C ALA A 101 14.71 -0.46 13.38
N ALA A 102 13.97 0.51 13.92
CA ALA A 102 12.56 0.69 13.59
C ALA A 102 12.40 1.09 12.12
N VAL A 103 13.21 2.04 11.63
CA VAL A 103 13.21 2.45 10.21
C VAL A 103 13.54 1.30 9.26
N VAL A 104 14.53 0.47 9.59
CA VAL A 104 14.83 -0.75 8.83
C VAL A 104 13.62 -1.69 8.80
N LEU A 105 12.98 -1.94 9.94
CA LEU A 105 11.78 -2.78 10.00
C LEU A 105 10.65 -2.23 9.12
N GLY A 106 10.36 -0.93 9.20
CA GLY A 106 9.36 -0.28 8.35
C GLY A 106 9.68 -0.36 6.86
N ALA A 107 10.96 -0.21 6.50
CA ALA A 107 11.41 -0.37 5.12
C ALA A 107 11.24 -1.81 4.61
N LEU A 108 11.57 -2.82 5.43
CA LEU A 108 11.35 -4.23 5.10
C LEU A 108 9.87 -4.57 4.95
N LEU A 109 9.00 -4.02 5.80
CA LEU A 109 7.54 -4.18 5.67
C LEU A 109 7.00 -3.52 4.40
N THR A 110 7.51 -2.34 4.06
CA THR A 110 7.17 -1.64 2.81
C THR A 110 7.63 -2.45 1.59
N LEU A 111 8.80 -3.09 1.68
CA LEU A 111 9.30 -3.98 0.65
C LEU A 111 8.43 -5.24 0.51
N ALA A 112 7.93 -5.79 1.62
CA ALA A 112 6.97 -6.90 1.60
C ALA A 112 5.65 -6.51 0.91
N VAL A 113 5.15 -5.30 1.15
CA VAL A 113 4.00 -4.73 0.44
C VAL A 113 4.29 -4.61 -1.05
N ALA A 114 5.46 -4.10 -1.44
CA ALA A 114 5.89 -4.05 -2.83
C ALA A 114 5.88 -5.44 -3.47
N GLY A 115 6.44 -6.44 -2.79
CA GLY A 115 6.43 -7.84 -3.24
C GLY A 115 5.01 -8.41 -3.42
N ALA A 116 4.08 -8.06 -2.54
CA ALA A 116 2.69 -8.48 -2.69
C ALA A 116 2.01 -7.85 -3.92
N TYR A 117 2.31 -6.59 -4.22
CA TYR A 117 1.87 -5.94 -5.47
C TYR A 117 2.56 -6.53 -6.71
N ALA A 118 3.85 -6.91 -6.63
CA ALA A 118 4.54 -7.61 -7.72
C ALA A 118 3.91 -8.99 -8.00
N LEU A 119 3.59 -9.75 -6.96
CA LEU A 119 2.89 -11.03 -7.07
C LEU A 119 1.50 -10.85 -7.69
N SER A 120 0.78 -9.81 -7.27
CA SER A 120 -0.51 -9.43 -7.87
C SER A 120 -0.35 -9.09 -9.36
N ALA A 121 0.64 -8.27 -9.73
CA ALA A 121 0.90 -7.86 -11.11
C ALA A 121 1.22 -9.05 -12.02
N THR A 122 2.11 -9.93 -11.59
CA THR A 122 2.54 -11.10 -12.38
C THR A 122 1.41 -12.09 -12.62
N ARG A 123 0.56 -12.33 -11.61
CA ARG A 123 -0.62 -13.19 -11.74
C ARG A 123 -1.69 -12.55 -12.62
N LEU A 124 -1.97 -11.25 -12.45
CA LEU A 124 -2.93 -10.54 -13.29
C LEU A 124 -2.48 -10.47 -14.76
N ALA A 125 -1.19 -10.21 -15.00
CA ALA A 125 -0.65 -10.18 -16.37
C ALA A 125 -0.82 -11.52 -17.09
N ARG A 126 -0.78 -12.65 -16.37
CA ARG A 126 -1.06 -13.98 -16.96
C ARG A 126 -2.53 -14.16 -17.32
N VAL A 127 -3.43 -13.60 -16.52
CA VAL A 127 -4.89 -13.66 -16.75
C VAL A 127 -5.34 -12.69 -17.85
N GLU A 128 -4.71 -11.52 -17.93
CA GLU A 128 -5.05 -10.46 -18.89
C GLU A 128 -4.47 -10.68 -20.28
N ARG A 129 -3.45 -11.56 -20.43
CA ARG A 129 -2.89 -11.88 -21.74
C ARG A 129 -3.98 -12.49 -22.63
N PRO A 130 -4.29 -11.89 -23.80
CA PRO A 130 -5.24 -12.48 -24.73
C PRO A 130 -4.71 -13.83 -25.20
N HIS A 131 -5.57 -14.84 -25.22
CA HIS A 131 -5.30 -16.11 -25.89
C HIS A 131 -5.12 -15.78 -27.38
N LYS A 132 -3.88 -15.74 -27.86
CA LYS A 132 -3.62 -15.73 -29.29
C LYS A 132 -3.93 -17.15 -29.78
N GLY A 133 -5.20 -17.37 -30.13
CA GLY A 133 -5.64 -18.50 -30.95
C GLY A 133 -5.38 -18.22 -32.42
#